data_AF-A0A0B1ZAK9-F1
#
_entry.id   AF-A0A0B1ZAK9-F1
#
_cell.length_a   1.000
_cell.length_b   1.000
_cell.length_c   1.000
_cell.angle_alpha   90.00
_cell.angle_beta   90.00
_cell.angle_gamma   90.00
#
_symmetry.space_group_name_H-M   'P 1'
#
loop_
_entity.id
_entity.type
_entity.pdbx_description
1 polymer ?
#
loop_
_entity_poly.entity_id
_entity_poly.type
_entity_poly.pdbx_seq_one_letter_code
_entity_poly.pdbx_strand_id
1 'polypeptide(L)'
;MRDKVHPFPFDAQAELVMKAFMQATGEKLNRAQRQVGGGDDVQRFSHGGSWQSHHSYDPDRVDQMQTIEHETRLRFEEIMEGRLDVIERTVDEISNSMADSYAKAFYRMLSDTCEEHGNVIDGSAGTLGEQMLKAIETVEYSVDRDGQVSLPEFRMHPSLAKRLHSDPSLHEPQLLARVEEVKKIKITQALAAEAARKAKFRTREQ
;
A
#
# COMPACT_ATOMS: atom_id res chain seq x y z
N MET A 1 -39.52 20.38 -36.93
CA MET A 1 -38.44 19.39 -36.81
C MET A 1 -38.94 18.30 -35.89
N ARG A 2 -39.04 17.05 -36.36
CA ARG A 2 -39.58 15.94 -35.58
C ARG A 2 -38.66 15.67 -34.38
N ASP A 3 -39.22 15.72 -33.17
CA ASP A 3 -38.61 15.15 -31.97
C ASP A 3 -38.20 13.71 -32.29
N LYS A 4 -36.89 13.46 -32.30
CA LYS A 4 -36.38 12.11 -32.38
C LYS A 4 -36.80 11.42 -31.08
N VAL A 5 -37.75 10.50 -31.18
CA VAL A 5 -38.17 9.63 -30.09
C VAL A 5 -36.91 8.92 -29.56
N HIS A 6 -36.44 9.33 -28.39
CA HIS A 6 -35.32 8.68 -27.71
C HIS A 6 -35.81 7.27 -27.32
N PRO A 7 -35.23 6.19 -27.89
CA PRO A 7 -35.79 4.85 -27.72
C PRO A 7 -35.73 4.35 -26.27
N PHE A 8 -34.92 4.98 -25.42
CA PHE A 8 -34.79 4.67 -24.00
C PHE A 8 -35.01 5.94 -23.17
N PRO A 9 -36.20 6.20 -22.62
CA PRO A 9 -36.51 7.44 -21.91
C PRO A 9 -35.90 7.52 -20.50
N PHE A 10 -34.82 6.79 -20.23
CA PHE A 10 -34.29 6.53 -18.89
C PHE A 10 -32.88 7.09 -18.66
N ASP A 11 -32.45 8.09 -19.43
CA ASP A 11 -31.08 8.61 -19.36
C ASP A 11 -30.72 9.12 -17.95
N ALA A 12 -31.64 9.84 -17.30
CA ALA A 12 -31.45 10.31 -15.93
C ALA A 12 -31.30 9.16 -14.92
N GLN A 13 -32.07 8.08 -15.08
CA GLN A 13 -31.96 6.89 -14.24
C GLN A 13 -30.66 6.13 -14.52
N ALA A 14 -30.24 6.03 -15.79
CA ALA A 14 -28.99 5.42 -16.18
C ALA A 14 -27.79 6.16 -15.58
N GLU A 15 -27.79 7.50 -15.58
CA GLU A 15 -26.77 8.30 -14.91
C GLU A 15 -26.70 8.03 -13.40
N LEU A 16 -27.87 7.94 -12.74
CA LEU A 16 -27.92 7.62 -11.31
C LEU A 16 -27.36 6.23 -11.00
N VAL A 17 -27.71 5.22 -11.83
CA VAL A 17 -27.17 3.87 -11.70
C VAL A 17 -25.66 3.86 -11.92
N MET A 18 -25.17 4.50 -12.99
CA MET A 18 -23.74 4.58 -13.27
C MET A 18 -22.97 5.30 -12.17
N LYS A 19 -23.52 6.39 -11.63
CA LYS A 19 -22.90 7.10 -10.50
C LYS A 19 -22.82 6.22 -9.26
N ALA A 20 -23.90 5.54 -8.90
CA ALA A 20 -23.93 4.63 -7.75
C ALA A 20 -22.98 3.45 -7.94
N PHE A 21 -22.95 2.88 -9.14
CA PHE A 21 -22.02 1.80 -9.53
C PHE A 21 -20.56 2.24 -9.36
N MET A 22 -20.17 3.38 -9.94
CA MET A 22 -18.81 3.92 -9.83
C MET A 22 -18.41 4.22 -8.39
N GLN A 23 -19.35 4.75 -7.60
CA GLN A 23 -19.13 4.99 -6.17
C GLN A 23 -18.89 3.68 -5.41
N ALA A 24 -19.73 2.66 -5.62
CA ALA A 24 -19.58 1.36 -4.97
C ALA A 24 -18.25 0.68 -5.32
N THR A 25 -17.88 0.68 -6.60
CA THR A 25 -16.58 0.19 -7.09
C THR A 25 -15.41 0.93 -6.46
N GLY A 26 -15.50 2.27 -6.42
CA GLY A 26 -14.46 3.12 -5.82
C GLY A 26 -14.32 2.90 -4.32
N GLU A 27 -15.42 2.78 -3.57
CA GLU A 27 -15.39 2.49 -2.14
C GLU A 27 -14.77 1.12 -1.84
N LYS A 28 -15.13 0.09 -2.62
CA LYS A 28 -14.57 -1.25 -2.45
C LYS A 28 -13.07 -1.29 -2.80
N LEU A 29 -12.66 -0.61 -3.88
CA LEU A 29 -11.25 -0.47 -4.23
C LEU A 29 -10.47 0.29 -3.13
N ASN A 30 -10.98 1.41 -2.64
CA ASN A 30 -10.34 2.18 -1.57
C ASN A 30 -10.15 1.33 -0.30
N ARG A 31 -11.14 0.50 0.06
CA ARG A 31 -11.01 -0.44 1.19
C ARG A 31 -9.90 -1.46 0.97
N ALA A 32 -9.79 -2.01 -0.24
CA ALA A 32 -8.76 -2.97 -0.58
C ALA A 32 -7.35 -2.34 -0.57
N GLN A 33 -7.21 -1.14 -1.13
CA GLN A 33 -5.95 -0.40 -1.14
C GLN A 33 -5.44 -0.13 0.28
N ARG A 34 -6.32 0.32 1.18
CA ARG A 34 -5.99 0.54 2.61
C ARG A 34 -5.43 -0.70 3.32
N GLN A 35 -5.73 -1.91 2.86
CA GLN A 35 -5.19 -3.15 3.44
C GLN A 35 -3.75 -3.43 3.02
N VAL A 36 -3.33 -2.91 1.86
CA VAL A 36 -1.99 -3.12 1.31
C VAL A 36 -1.04 -2.01 1.75
N GLY A 37 -1.50 -0.77 1.65
CA GLY A 37 -0.74 0.44 1.96
C GLY A 37 -1.56 1.66 1.55
N GLY A 38 -1.46 2.75 2.30
CA GLY A 38 -2.21 3.97 2.02
C GLY A 38 -3.47 4.15 2.88
N GLY A 39 -3.26 4.26 4.19
CA GLY A 39 -4.26 4.76 5.13
C GLY A 39 -4.56 6.25 4.90
N ASP A 40 -4.45 7.05 5.95
CA ASP A 40 -4.76 8.48 5.87
C ASP A 40 -3.68 9.31 5.14
N ASP A 41 -2.52 8.72 4.86
CA ASP A 41 -1.36 9.41 4.30
C ASP A 41 -1.23 9.29 2.77
N VAL A 42 -2.31 8.95 2.07
CA VAL A 42 -2.34 8.89 0.59
C VAL A 42 -2.50 10.28 0.01
N GLN A 43 -1.51 10.73 -0.74
CA GLN A 43 -1.61 11.94 -1.55
C GLN A 43 -2.22 11.61 -2.92
N ARG A 44 -3.23 12.38 -3.32
CA ARG A 44 -3.86 12.25 -4.63
C ARG A 44 -3.31 13.33 -5.55
N PHE A 45 -2.70 12.90 -6.65
CA PHE A 45 -2.28 13.78 -7.74
C PHE A 45 -3.22 13.57 -8.93
N SER A 46 -3.77 14.65 -9.46
CA SER A 46 -4.76 14.60 -10.55
C SER A 46 -4.23 15.11 -11.88
N HIS A 47 -2.95 15.49 -11.96
CA HIS A 47 -2.35 16.03 -13.18
C HIS A 47 -0.86 15.66 -13.29
N GLY A 48 -0.36 15.59 -14.53
CA GLY A 48 1.02 15.24 -14.86
C GLY A 48 1.21 13.74 -15.10
N GLY A 49 2.17 13.37 -15.95
CA GLY A 49 2.58 11.97 -16.19
C GLY A 49 3.74 11.52 -15.30
N SER A 50 4.38 12.46 -14.60
CA SER A 50 5.46 12.21 -13.66
C SER A 50 5.16 12.90 -12.33
N TRP A 51 5.79 12.39 -11.27
CA TRP A 51 5.75 12.98 -9.95
C TRP A 51 7.16 13.16 -9.40
N GLN A 52 7.36 14.28 -8.68
CA GLN A 52 8.58 14.63 -7.97
C GLN A 52 8.22 15.22 -6.61
N SER A 53 9.05 15.01 -5.60
CA SER A 53 8.85 15.69 -4.31
C SER A 53 9.03 17.21 -4.50
N HIS A 54 8.01 18.00 -4.18
CA HIS A 54 7.86 19.39 -4.64
C HIS A 54 8.86 20.41 -4.07
N HIS A 55 9.85 20.00 -3.26
CA HIS A 55 10.71 20.93 -2.51
C HIS A 55 12.20 20.59 -2.44
N SER A 56 12.72 19.59 -3.18
CA SER A 56 14.17 19.38 -3.25
C SER A 56 14.77 20.04 -4.49
N TYR A 57 15.84 20.82 -4.30
CA TYR A 57 16.69 21.32 -5.40
C TYR A 57 17.45 20.16 -6.09
N ASP A 58 17.49 18.99 -5.45
CA ASP A 58 18.06 17.73 -5.93
C ASP A 58 17.10 16.58 -5.54
N PRO A 59 16.07 16.27 -6.35
CA PRO A 59 15.09 15.26 -6.00
C PRO A 59 15.72 13.86 -6.03
N ASP A 60 15.64 13.13 -4.91
CA ASP A 60 16.16 11.76 -4.79
C ASP A 60 15.60 10.82 -5.86
N ARG A 61 14.39 11.08 -6.36
CA ARG A 61 13.74 10.31 -7.43
C ARG A 61 12.70 11.14 -8.17
N VAL A 62 12.70 10.99 -9.50
CA VAL A 62 11.60 11.41 -10.38
C VAL A 62 10.99 10.15 -10.95
N ASP A 63 9.71 9.90 -10.66
CA ASP A 63 9.02 8.70 -11.09
C ASP A 63 7.85 9.01 -12.02
N GLN A 64 7.38 8.00 -12.76
CA GLN A 64 6.25 8.10 -13.66
C GLN A 64 4.99 7.50 -13.05
N MET A 65 3.83 8.09 -13.36
CA MET A 65 2.56 7.49 -12.99
C MET A 65 2.36 6.18 -13.74
N GLN A 66 2.03 5.10 -13.02
CA GLN A 66 1.68 3.82 -13.62
C GLN A 66 0.17 3.73 -13.82
N THR A 67 -0.25 3.34 -15.03
CA THR A 67 -1.67 3.11 -15.33
C THR A 67 -2.05 1.67 -14.98
N ILE A 68 -3.13 1.52 -14.21
CA ILE A 68 -3.79 0.23 -13.97
C ILE A 68 -5.12 0.26 -14.71
N GLU A 69 -5.29 -0.69 -15.62
CA GLU A 69 -6.50 -0.83 -16.44
C GLU A 69 -7.19 -2.16 -16.15
N HIS A 70 -8.50 -2.18 -16.32
CA HIS A 70 -9.31 -3.39 -16.21
C HIS A 70 -10.39 -3.36 -17.30
N GLU A 71 -10.58 -4.49 -17.97
CA GLU A 71 -11.64 -4.70 -18.94
C GLU A 71 -12.64 -5.72 -18.36
N THR A 72 -13.92 -5.33 -18.28
CA THR A 72 -15.00 -6.24 -17.90
C THR A 72 -15.86 -6.55 -19.10
N ARG A 73 -16.37 -7.79 -19.20
CA ARG A 73 -17.27 -8.22 -20.27
C ARG A 73 -18.61 -8.65 -19.71
N LEU A 74 -19.67 -8.03 -20.21
CA LEU A 74 -21.06 -8.39 -19.90
C LEU A 74 -21.66 -9.17 -21.05
N ARG A 75 -22.32 -10.29 -20.74
CA ARG A 75 -23.05 -11.06 -21.74
C ARG A 75 -24.43 -10.47 -21.96
N PHE A 76 -24.84 -10.38 -23.22
CA PHE A 76 -26.13 -9.81 -23.59
C PHE A 76 -27.30 -10.63 -23.02
N GLU A 77 -27.14 -11.95 -22.94
CA GLU A 77 -28.14 -12.87 -22.40
C GLU A 77 -28.46 -12.55 -20.93
N GLU A 78 -27.44 -12.21 -20.13
CA GLU A 78 -27.65 -11.88 -18.71
C GLU A 78 -28.43 -10.56 -18.53
N ILE A 79 -28.26 -9.62 -19.47
CA ILE A 79 -29.04 -8.38 -19.51
C ILE A 79 -30.49 -8.69 -19.90
N MET A 80 -30.70 -9.56 -20.88
CA MET A 80 -32.04 -9.93 -21.34
C MET A 80 -32.85 -10.71 -20.33
N GLU A 81 -32.19 -11.55 -19.53
CA GLU A 81 -32.80 -12.28 -18.42
C GLU A 81 -33.11 -11.40 -17.20
N GLY A 82 -32.74 -10.10 -17.23
CA GLY A 82 -33.01 -9.17 -16.14
C GLY A 82 -32.22 -9.49 -14.86
N ARG A 83 -31.05 -10.13 -15.01
CA ARG A 83 -30.20 -10.54 -13.90
C ARG A 83 -29.51 -9.36 -13.24
N LEU A 84 -30.11 -8.85 -12.15
CA LEU A 84 -29.55 -7.72 -11.40
C LEU A 84 -28.25 -8.07 -10.65
N ASP A 85 -28.01 -9.36 -10.38
CA ASP A 85 -26.77 -9.83 -9.73
C ASP A 85 -25.51 -9.58 -10.57
N VAL A 86 -25.67 -9.39 -11.88
CA VAL A 86 -24.58 -8.95 -12.77
C VAL A 86 -23.94 -7.65 -12.27
N ILE A 87 -24.74 -6.69 -11.79
CA ILE A 87 -24.23 -5.38 -11.37
C ILE A 87 -23.26 -5.54 -10.21
N GLU A 88 -23.66 -6.27 -9.16
CA GLU A 88 -22.81 -6.53 -7.99
C GLU A 88 -21.59 -7.37 -8.36
N ARG A 89 -21.77 -8.41 -9.18
CA ARG A 89 -20.66 -9.26 -9.65
C ARG A 89 -19.62 -8.44 -10.43
N THR A 90 -20.05 -7.49 -11.24
CA THR A 90 -19.17 -6.61 -12.02
C THR A 90 -18.45 -5.60 -11.13
N VAL A 91 -19.13 -5.01 -10.13
CA VAL A 91 -18.45 -4.20 -9.10
C VAL A 91 -17.34 -5.01 -8.44
N ASP A 92 -17.64 -6.24 -8.05
CA ASP A 92 -16.70 -7.15 -7.40
C ASP A 92 -15.51 -7.50 -8.30
N GLU A 93 -15.77 -7.85 -9.55
CA GLU A 93 -14.75 -8.17 -10.55
C GLU A 93 -13.78 -7.00 -10.77
N ILE A 94 -14.30 -5.81 -11.04
CA ILE A 94 -13.49 -4.60 -11.26
C ILE A 94 -12.67 -4.29 -10.01
N SER A 95 -13.32 -4.18 -8.85
CA SER A 95 -12.64 -3.79 -7.61
C SER A 95 -11.57 -4.81 -7.23
N ASN A 96 -11.83 -6.11 -7.35
CA ASN A 96 -10.86 -7.15 -6.99
C ASN A 96 -9.68 -7.19 -7.96
N SER A 97 -9.94 -7.08 -9.27
CA SER A 97 -8.88 -7.08 -10.28
C SER A 97 -7.99 -5.84 -10.17
N MET A 98 -8.58 -4.66 -9.99
CA MET A 98 -7.82 -3.43 -9.78
C MET A 98 -7.04 -3.46 -8.46
N ALA A 99 -7.62 -4.01 -7.39
CA ALA A 99 -6.93 -4.17 -6.11
C ALA A 99 -5.74 -5.12 -6.19
N ASP A 100 -5.87 -6.25 -6.89
CA ASP A 100 -4.76 -7.19 -7.12
C ASP A 100 -3.63 -6.55 -7.93
N SER A 101 -3.97 -5.87 -9.03
CA SER A 101 -3.00 -5.11 -9.82
C SER A 101 -2.30 -4.02 -9.02
N TYR A 102 -3.05 -3.29 -8.19
CA TYR A 102 -2.48 -2.29 -7.28
C TYR A 102 -1.51 -2.93 -6.29
N ALA A 103 -1.91 -4.03 -5.64
CA ALA A 103 -1.07 -4.71 -4.67
C ALA A 103 0.26 -5.19 -5.30
N LYS A 104 0.18 -5.79 -6.50
CA LYS A 104 1.37 -6.20 -7.27
C LYS A 104 2.27 -5.02 -7.58
N ALA A 105 1.71 -3.91 -8.07
CA ALA A 105 2.48 -2.71 -8.38
C ALA A 105 3.15 -2.11 -7.13
N PHE A 106 2.42 -2.04 -6.02
CA PHE A 106 2.92 -1.54 -4.74
C PHE A 106 4.08 -2.39 -4.19
N TYR A 107 3.92 -3.71 -4.10
CA TYR A 107 4.99 -4.57 -3.61
C TYR A 107 6.19 -4.65 -4.56
N ARG A 108 5.98 -4.54 -5.88
CA ARG A 108 7.07 -4.42 -6.84
C ARG A 108 7.86 -3.13 -6.60
N MET A 109 7.17 -1.98 -6.47
CA MET A 109 7.82 -0.70 -6.18
C MET A 109 8.64 -0.76 -4.87
N LEU A 110 8.10 -1.40 -3.82
CA LEU A 110 8.84 -1.61 -2.58
C LEU A 110 10.08 -2.49 -2.80
N SER A 111 9.95 -3.60 -3.53
CA SER A 111 11.08 -4.49 -3.86
C SER A 111 12.17 -3.76 -4.63
N ASP A 112 11.80 -3.06 -5.70
CA ASP A 112 12.74 -2.31 -6.56
C ASP A 112 13.51 -1.27 -5.73
N THR A 113 12.81 -0.58 -4.81
CA THR A 113 13.42 0.43 -3.92
C THR A 113 14.37 -0.21 -2.90
N CYS A 114 14.02 -1.37 -2.34
CA CYS A 114 14.92 -2.10 -1.45
C CYS A 114 16.16 -2.61 -2.19
N GLU A 115 16.02 -3.10 -3.42
CA GLU A 115 17.12 -3.53 -4.28
C GLU A 115 18.06 -2.37 -4.62
N GLU A 116 17.50 -1.21 -5.01
CA GLU A 116 18.24 0.00 -5.34
C GLU A 116 19.13 0.48 -4.18
N HIS A 117 18.59 0.47 -2.95
CA HIS A 117 19.33 0.89 -1.76
C HIS A 117 20.14 -0.23 -1.09
N GLY A 118 20.17 -1.43 -1.67
CA GLY A 118 20.88 -2.58 -1.09
C GLY A 118 20.29 -3.08 0.23
N ASN A 119 19.04 -2.74 0.53
CA ASN A 119 18.27 -3.19 1.70
C ASN A 119 17.67 -4.58 1.46
N VAL A 120 18.45 -5.49 0.88
CA VAL A 120 18.05 -6.86 0.56
C VAL A 120 18.84 -7.83 1.43
N ILE A 121 18.12 -8.79 2.01
CA ILE A 121 18.70 -9.85 2.83
C ILE A 121 18.62 -11.14 2.04
N ASP A 122 19.77 -11.79 1.86
CA ASP A 122 19.85 -13.09 1.22
C ASP A 122 19.20 -14.16 2.10
N GLY A 123 18.02 -14.64 1.65
CA GLY A 123 17.26 -15.67 2.33
C GLY A 123 17.86 -17.08 2.24
N SER A 124 18.94 -17.27 1.47
CA SER A 124 19.67 -18.55 1.36
C SER A 124 20.85 -18.66 2.33
N ALA A 125 21.26 -17.55 2.95
CA ALA A 125 22.37 -17.49 3.88
C ALA A 125 21.90 -17.51 5.34
N GLY A 126 22.48 -18.39 6.16
CA GLY A 126 22.24 -18.45 7.60
C GLY A 126 20.91 -19.09 8.01
N THR A 127 20.60 -19.01 9.30
CA THR A 127 19.32 -19.48 9.86
C THR A 127 18.22 -18.43 9.70
N LEU A 128 16.95 -18.83 9.81
CA LEU A 128 15.82 -17.89 9.75
C LEU A 128 15.90 -16.85 10.88
N GLY A 129 16.37 -17.25 12.06
CA GLY A 129 16.64 -16.33 13.17
C GLY A 129 17.67 -15.26 12.81
N GLU A 130 18.82 -15.67 12.26
CA GLU A 130 19.89 -14.73 11.85
C GLU A 130 19.41 -13.76 10.77
N GLN A 131 18.63 -14.24 9.81
CA GLN A 131 18.01 -13.42 8.78
C GLN A 131 17.06 -12.38 9.37
N MET A 132 16.22 -12.78 10.33
CA MET A 132 15.29 -11.87 11.01
C MET A 132 16.02 -10.83 11.87
N LEU A 133 17.09 -11.23 12.56
CA LEU A 133 17.94 -10.29 13.31
C LEU A 133 18.56 -9.27 12.36
N LYS A 134 19.12 -9.71 11.23
CA LYS A 134 19.66 -8.81 10.20
C LYS A 134 18.60 -7.84 9.66
N ALA A 135 17.36 -8.30 9.49
CA ALA A 135 16.26 -7.44 9.09
C ALA A 135 15.98 -6.35 10.13
N ILE A 136 15.96 -6.70 11.42
CA ILE A 136 15.78 -5.74 12.51
C ILE A 136 16.95 -4.76 12.60
N GLU A 137 18.18 -5.22 12.32
CA GLU A 137 19.38 -4.37 12.31
C GLU A 137 19.40 -3.39 11.13
N THR A 138 18.89 -3.78 9.96
CA THR A 138 18.84 -2.91 8.76
C THR A 138 17.73 -1.87 8.86
N VAL A 139 16.55 -2.26 9.34
CA VAL A 139 15.38 -1.36 9.34
C VAL A 139 15.54 -0.23 10.38
N GLU A 140 15.08 0.97 10.01
CA GLU A 140 15.03 2.13 10.90
C GLU A 140 13.71 2.18 11.68
N TYR A 141 13.78 2.64 12.93
CA TYR A 141 12.60 2.84 13.76
C TYR A 141 12.17 4.30 13.64
N SER A 142 10.86 4.53 13.59
CA SER A 142 10.29 5.87 13.50
C SER A 142 9.60 6.26 14.80
N VAL A 143 9.22 7.53 14.93
CA VAL A 143 8.42 8.03 16.05
C VAL A 143 7.07 8.46 15.51
N ASP A 144 6.00 8.03 16.18
CA ASP A 144 4.63 8.37 15.81
C ASP A 144 4.24 9.81 16.21
N ARG A 145 2.98 10.18 15.90
CA ARG A 145 2.45 11.52 16.20
C ARG A 145 2.37 11.81 17.71
N ASP A 146 2.27 10.78 18.54
CA ASP A 146 2.20 10.86 20.00
C ASP A 146 3.59 10.92 20.64
N GLY A 147 4.65 10.82 19.85
CA GLY A 147 6.03 10.86 20.31
C GLY A 147 6.56 9.51 20.82
N GLN A 148 5.85 8.41 20.56
CA GLN A 148 6.28 7.06 20.91
C GLN A 148 7.01 6.41 19.74
N VAL A 149 7.95 5.51 20.04
CA VAL A 149 8.66 4.78 18.99
C VAL A 149 7.72 3.75 18.36
N SER A 150 7.51 3.89 17.05
CA SER A 150 6.76 2.94 16.24
C SER A 150 7.71 1.87 15.71
N LEU A 151 7.37 0.62 15.98
CA LEU A 151 8.09 -0.52 15.42
C LEU A 151 7.71 -0.72 13.94
N PRO A 152 8.63 -1.23 13.10
CA PRO A 152 8.33 -1.57 11.72
C PRO A 152 7.25 -2.66 11.62
N GLU A 153 6.40 -2.56 10.59
CA GLU A 153 5.49 -3.63 10.22
C GLU A 153 6.16 -4.59 9.25
N PHE A 154 6.08 -5.90 9.53
CA PHE A 154 6.59 -6.94 8.64
C PHE A 154 5.46 -7.52 7.80
N ARG A 155 5.49 -7.28 6.50
CA ARG A 155 4.60 -7.92 5.51
C ARG A 155 5.24 -9.18 4.97
N MET A 156 4.55 -10.31 5.05
CA MET A 156 5.07 -11.61 4.61
C MET A 156 3.99 -12.55 4.11
N HIS A 157 4.38 -13.48 3.24
CA HIS A 157 3.47 -14.51 2.76
C HIS A 157 3.07 -15.47 3.90
N PRO A 158 1.83 -15.97 3.95
CA PRO A 158 1.36 -16.85 5.02
C PRO A 158 2.21 -18.11 5.25
N SER A 159 2.86 -18.64 4.21
CA SER A 159 3.78 -19.78 4.34
C SER A 159 5.02 -19.44 5.17
N LEU A 160 5.57 -18.23 5.02
CA LEU A 160 6.70 -17.76 5.81
C LEU A 160 6.27 -17.46 7.25
N ALA A 161 5.09 -16.86 7.43
CA ALA A 161 4.52 -16.63 8.77
C ALA A 161 4.41 -17.93 9.57
N LYS A 162 3.94 -19.02 8.94
CA LYS A 162 3.90 -20.35 9.59
C LYS A 162 5.30 -20.84 9.98
N ARG A 163 6.28 -20.68 9.08
CA ARG A 163 7.67 -21.09 9.35
C ARG A 163 8.26 -20.34 10.55
N LEU A 164 8.06 -19.02 10.64
CA LEU A 164 8.53 -18.21 11.77
C LEU A 164 8.00 -18.70 13.12
N HIS A 165 6.77 -19.20 13.19
CA HIS A 165 6.23 -19.72 14.46
C HIS A 165 6.83 -21.06 14.85
N SER A 166 7.28 -21.86 13.88
CA SER A 166 7.78 -23.22 14.10
C SER A 166 9.30 -23.34 14.15
N ASP A 167 10.04 -22.31 13.74
CA ASP A 167 11.48 -22.39 13.57
C ASP A 167 12.21 -22.28 14.93
N PRO A 168 13.00 -23.29 15.33
CA PRO A 168 13.68 -23.28 16.62
C PRO A 168 14.80 -22.24 16.71
N SER A 169 15.39 -21.81 15.58
CA SER A 169 16.48 -20.82 15.57
C SER A 169 16.07 -19.46 16.14
N LEU A 170 14.77 -19.13 16.08
CA LEU A 170 14.21 -17.89 16.62
C LEU A 170 14.13 -17.87 18.15
N HIS A 171 14.26 -19.04 18.78
CA HIS A 171 14.14 -19.21 20.22
C HIS A 171 15.51 -19.35 20.91
N GLU A 172 16.60 -19.20 20.16
CA GLU A 172 17.95 -19.28 20.70
C GLU A 172 18.22 -18.14 21.69
N PRO A 173 18.66 -18.41 22.94
CA PRO A 173 18.82 -17.37 23.96
C PRO A 173 19.79 -16.25 23.56
N GLN A 174 20.86 -16.59 22.84
CA GLN A 174 21.85 -15.62 22.37
C GLN A 174 21.23 -14.66 21.34
N LEU A 175 20.41 -15.19 20.44
CA LEU A 175 19.73 -14.41 19.42
C LEU A 175 18.71 -13.46 20.05
N LEU A 176 17.90 -13.94 20.98
CA LEU A 176 16.92 -13.12 21.70
C LEU A 176 17.60 -11.99 22.49
N ALA A 177 18.71 -12.27 23.16
CA ALA A 177 19.48 -11.24 23.86
C ALA A 177 20.00 -10.16 22.90
N ARG A 178 20.46 -10.58 21.72
CA ARG A 178 20.94 -9.65 20.68
C ARG A 178 19.81 -8.81 20.09
N VAL A 179 18.65 -9.40 19.82
CA VAL A 179 17.46 -8.67 19.35
C VAL A 179 17.07 -7.57 20.35
N GLU A 180 17.04 -7.89 21.65
CA GLU A 180 16.70 -6.90 22.69
C GLU A 180 17.74 -5.78 22.82
N GLU A 181 19.03 -6.10 22.64
CA GLU A 181 20.09 -5.10 22.60
C GLU A 181 19.92 -4.14 21.41
N VAL A 182 19.76 -4.69 20.20
CA VAL A 182 19.56 -3.92 18.97
C VAL A 182 18.31 -3.04 19.07
N LYS A 183 17.21 -3.58 19.60
CA LYS A 183 15.96 -2.85 19.82
C LYS A 183 16.16 -1.62 20.71
N LYS A 184 16.89 -1.75 21.83
CA LYS A 184 17.18 -0.60 22.73
C LYS A 184 18.01 0.48 22.04
N ILE A 185 19.01 0.08 21.27
CA ILE A 185 19.85 1.01 20.51
C ILE A 185 18.98 1.76 19.48
N LYS A 186 18.18 1.04 18.70
CA LYS A 186 17.31 1.60 17.64
C LYS A 186 16.25 2.54 18.21
N ILE A 187 15.62 2.20 19.34
CA ILE A 187 14.69 3.09 20.06
C ILE A 187 15.36 4.41 20.41
N THR A 188 16.57 4.35 20.97
CA THR A 188 17.32 5.56 21.37
C THR A 188 17.69 6.41 20.16
N GLN A 189 18.12 5.77 19.07
CA GLN A 189 18.44 6.44 17.81
C GLN A 189 17.22 7.12 17.19
N ALA A 190 16.05 6.45 17.18
CA ALA A 190 14.81 7.01 16.65
C ALA A 190 14.38 8.27 17.41
N LEU A 191 14.43 8.23 18.75
CA LEU A 191 14.10 9.39 19.59
C LEU A 191 15.09 10.55 19.37
N ALA A 192 16.38 10.26 19.26
CA ALA A 192 17.40 11.28 18.98
C ALA A 192 17.23 11.91 17.59
N ALA A 193 16.95 11.10 16.57
CA ALA A 193 16.68 11.56 15.20
C ALA A 193 15.42 12.43 15.15
N GLU A 194 14.36 12.04 15.85
CA GLU A 194 13.13 12.81 15.94
C GLU A 194 13.33 14.13 16.71
N ALA A 195 14.10 14.13 17.79
CA ALA A 195 14.48 15.36 18.49
C ALA A 195 15.28 16.30 17.59
N ALA A 196 16.23 15.77 16.81
CA ALA A 196 16.99 16.52 15.83
C ALA A 196 16.09 17.07 14.70
N ARG A 197 15.10 16.28 14.23
CA ARG A 197 14.10 16.72 13.25
C ARG A 197 13.26 17.87 13.80
N LYS A 198 12.73 17.75 15.02
CA LYS A 198 11.95 18.82 15.69
C LYS A 198 12.77 20.09 15.88
N ALA A 199 14.05 19.97 16.24
CA ALA A 199 14.95 21.12 16.39
C ALA A 199 15.18 21.91 15.08
N LYS A 200 15.02 21.28 13.90
CA LYS A 200 15.09 21.98 12.60
C LYS A 200 13.91 22.92 12.38
N PHE A 201 12.77 22.65 13.02
CA PHE A 201 11.59 23.50 12.94
C PHE A 201 11.62 24.48 14.11
N ARG A 202 12.02 25.73 13.86
CA ARG A 202 11.85 26.81 14.85
C ARG A 202 10.38 26.85 15.29
N THR A 203 10.13 26.77 16.59
CA THR A 203 8.88 27.26 17.18
C THR A 203 8.69 28.69 16.69
N ARG A 204 7.66 28.95 15.88
CA ARG A 204 7.14 30.31 15.76
C ARG A 204 6.57 30.66 17.13
N GLU A 205 7.37 31.35 17.95
CA GLU A 205 6.79 32.27 18.92
C GLU A 205 6.16 33.41 18.12
N GLN A 206 4.84 33.33 17.92
CA GLN A 206 3.93 34.47 17.76
C GLN A 206 2.60 34.11 18.43
#